data_AF-Q7M4K5-F1
#
_entry.id   AF-Q7M4K5-F1
#
_cell.length_a   1.000
_cell.length_b   1.000
_cell.length_c   1.000
_cell.angle_alpha   90.00
_cell.angle_beta   90.00
_cell.angle_gamma   90.00
#
_symmetry.space_group_name_H-M   'P 1'
#
loop_
_entity.id
_entity.type
_entity.pdbx_description
1 polymer ?
#
loop_
_entity_poly.entity_id
_entity_poly.type
_entity_poly.pdbx_seq_one_letter_code
_entity_poly.pdbx_strand_id
1 'polypeptide(L)' 'ECKTNKMSCSLHEECCRFRCCFHGKCQTSVFGCWVDP' A
#
# COMPACT_ATOMS: atom_id res chain seq x y z
N GLU A 1 -8.98 -4.65 9.06
CA GLU A 1 -9.28 -4.73 7.62
C GLU A 1 -8.16 -4.06 6.84
N CYS A 2 -7.87 -4.51 5.62
CA CYS A 2 -6.85 -3.85 4.80
C CYS A 2 -7.38 -2.54 4.20
N LYS A 3 -6.47 -1.59 3.95
CA LYS A 3 -6.78 -0.25 3.45
C LYS A 3 -6.82 -0.20 1.93
N THR A 4 -7.82 0.47 1.39
CA THR A 4 -8.04 0.60 -0.06
C THR A 4 -7.39 1.86 -0.62
N ASN A 5 -7.52 2.08 -1.94
CA ASN A 5 -6.86 3.16 -2.65
C ASN A 5 -7.19 4.54 -2.03
N LYS A 6 -6.17 5.40 -1.91
CA LYS A 6 -6.20 6.75 -1.30
C LYS A 6 -6.46 6.81 0.20
N MET A 7 -6.66 5.68 0.89
CA MET A 7 -6.71 5.65 2.35
C MET A 7 -5.32 5.89 2.95
N SER A 8 -5.27 6.60 4.08
CA SER A 8 -4.03 6.90 4.77
C SER A 8 -3.40 5.65 5.37
N CYS A 9 -2.10 5.46 5.17
CA CYS A 9 -1.32 4.32 5.67
C CYS A 9 0.04 4.81 6.14
N SER A 10 0.70 3.97 6.93
CA SER A 10 2.08 4.14 7.40
C SER A 10 2.99 3.02 6.90
N LEU A 11 2.44 1.83 6.65
CA LEU A 11 3.16 0.65 6.18
C LEU A 11 2.48 0.05 4.93
N HIS A 12 3.28 -0.59 4.07
CA HIS A 12 2.77 -1.28 2.87
C HIS A 12 1.76 -2.38 3.22
N GLU A 13 1.99 -3.11 4.32
CA GLU A 13 1.16 -4.25 4.77
C GLU A 13 -0.25 -3.85 5.23
N GLU A 14 -0.46 -2.57 5.56
CA GLU A 14 -1.80 -2.07 5.87
C GLU A 14 -2.68 -2.02 4.63
N CYS A 15 -2.09 -1.89 3.44
CA CYS A 15 -2.83 -1.78 2.19
C CYS A 15 -3.29 -3.15 1.68
N CYS A 16 -4.47 -3.20 1.07
CA CYS A 16 -4.95 -4.42 0.44
C CYS A 16 -4.01 -4.88 -0.68
N ARG A 17 -4.08 -6.17 -1.02
CA ARG A 17 -3.27 -6.80 -2.07
C ARG A 17 -3.20 -5.94 -3.34
N PHE A 18 -2.01 -5.86 -3.94
CA PHE A 18 -1.68 -5.02 -5.09
C PHE A 18 -1.69 -3.51 -4.82
N ARG A 19 -1.71 -3.10 -3.55
CA ARG A 19 -1.60 -1.69 -3.16
C ARG A 19 -0.48 -1.50 -2.15
N CYS A 20 0.20 -0.38 -2.25
CA CYS A 20 1.34 -0.03 -1.43
C CYS A 20 1.17 1.35 -0.85
N CYS A 21 1.73 1.54 0.34
CA CYS A 21 1.72 2.82 1.00
C CYS A 21 2.78 3.76 0.41
N PHE A 22 2.37 4.61 -0.54
CA PHE A 22 3.23 5.63 -1.12
C PHE A 22 2.82 7.01 -0.64
N HIS A 23 3.76 7.77 -0.08
CA HIS A 23 3.52 9.10 0.50
C HIS A 23 2.37 9.10 1.53
N GLY A 24 2.32 8.07 2.38
CA GLY A 24 1.31 7.93 3.43
C GLY A 24 -0.09 7.57 2.93
N LYS A 25 -0.25 7.14 1.67
CA LYS A 25 -1.53 6.69 1.11
C LYS A 25 -1.39 5.40 0.33
N CYS A 26 -2.37 4.52 0.45
CA CYS A 26 -2.42 3.30 -0.32
C CYS A 26 -2.67 3.63 -1.78
N GLN A 27 -1.77 3.25 -2.67
CA GLN A 27 -1.91 3.42 -4.10
C GLN A 27 -1.79 2.07 -4.78
N THR A 28 -2.53 1.87 -5.87
CA THR A 28 -2.47 0.60 -6.62
C THR A 28 -1.13 0.51 -7.33
N SER A 29 -0.38 -0.56 -7.07
CA SER A 29 0.90 -0.87 -7.70
C SER A 29 0.74 -2.13 -8.53
N VAL A 30 0.97 -2.02 -9.84
CA VAL A 30 0.95 -3.17 -10.76
C VAL A 30 2.09 -4.15 -10.51
N PHE A 31 3.20 -3.68 -9.93
CA PHE A 31 4.37 -4.50 -9.62
C PHE A 31 4.37 -5.07 -8.20
N GLY A 32 3.30 -4.83 -7.42
CA GLY A 32 3.30 -5.12 -5.99
C GLY A 32 4.15 -4.12 -5.20
N CYS A 33 4.30 -4.39 -3.90
CA CYS A 33 5.11 -3.57 -3.03
C CYS A 33 6.49 -4.17 -2.96
N TRP A 34 7.47 -3.44 -3.48
CA TRP A 34 8.86 -3.72 -3.18
C TRP A 34 9.04 -3.39 -1.71
N VAL A 35 8.89 -4.41 -0.85
CA VAL A 35 9.42 -4.37 0.51
C VAL A 35 10.90 -4.63 0.29
N ASP A 36 11.69 -3.56 0.24
CA ASP A 36 13.13 -3.73 0.36
C ASP A 36 13.36 -4.45 1.71
N PRO A 37 14.07 -5.59 1.73
CA PRO A 37 14.20 -6.45 2.90
C PRO A 37 14.85 -5.77 4.12
#